data_AF-A0A2E3L0Z1-F1
#
_entry.id   AF-A0A2E3L0Z1-F1
#
_cell.length_a   1.000
_cell.length_b   1.000
_cell.length_c   1.000
_cell.angle_alpha   90.00
_cell.angle_beta   90.00
_cell.angle_gamma   90.00
#
_symmetry.space_group_name_H-M   'P 1'
#
loop_
_entity.id
_entity.type
_entity.pdbx_description
1 polymer ?
#
loop_
_entity_poly.entity_id
_entity_poly.type
_entity_poly.pdbx_seq_one_letter_code
_entity_poly.pdbx_strand_id
1 'polypeptide(L)'
;MAFLRFAVPEYDFRAFKDLSWTAPTFLGANEIDARIKGQTDGVTSAYGCAAIEADAAVFEKFDVRGEHAHAVMCVTPSVDVHLLGRSYAWWNQRVLLLDSIDPSNINVVFEWRTPRPMNTRLGPDDGVTIPGGIYYVISSHMYDDHWVANRTITDNDWDGGEAADGFRVLGASKDDANEFCECNLSFSWSN
;
A
#
# COMPACT_ATOMS: atom_id res chain seq x y z
N MET A 1 13.63 -35.91 -0.40
CA MET A 1 14.10 -34.52 -0.58
C MET A 1 13.29 -33.64 0.37
N ALA A 2 13.95 -33.04 1.36
CA ALA A 2 13.30 -32.02 2.17
C ALA A 2 13.09 -30.79 1.27
N PHE A 3 11.85 -30.38 1.06
CA PHE A 3 11.58 -29.05 0.53
C PHE A 3 12.27 -28.06 1.47
N LEU A 4 13.31 -27.38 0.98
CA LEU A 4 13.87 -26.21 1.65
C LEU A 4 12.72 -25.22 1.82
N ARG A 5 12.09 -25.24 2.99
CA ARG A 5 11.21 -24.15 3.42
C ARG A 5 12.17 -22.98 3.58
N PHE A 6 12.21 -22.10 2.58
CA PHE A 6 12.84 -20.79 2.71
C PHE A 6 12.39 -20.21 4.07
N ALA A 7 13.35 -19.77 4.88
CA ALA A 7 13.02 -19.14 6.14
C ALA A 7 12.08 -17.98 5.82
N VAL A 8 10.86 -18.08 6.34
CA VAL A 8 9.86 -17.02 6.21
C VAL A 8 10.31 -15.94 7.18
N PRO A 9 10.65 -14.71 6.72
CA PRO A 9 11.07 -13.64 7.62
C PRO A 9 10.04 -13.45 8.74
N GLU A 10 10.52 -13.20 9.96
CA GLU A 10 9.66 -12.97 11.11
C GLU A 10 8.88 -11.67 10.89
N TYR A 11 7.57 -11.82 10.74
CA TYR A 11 6.61 -10.74 10.52
C TYR A 11 5.53 -10.90 11.57
N ASP A 12 5.42 -9.95 12.49
CA ASP A 12 4.40 -9.98 13.54
C ASP A 12 3.03 -9.56 12.98
N PHE A 13 2.44 -10.48 12.22
CA PHE A 13 1.13 -10.28 11.59
C PHE A 13 -0.01 -10.23 12.62
N ARG A 14 0.21 -10.66 13.86
CA ARG A 14 -0.85 -10.79 14.87
C ARG A 14 -1.38 -9.44 15.31
N ALA A 15 -0.51 -8.43 15.38
CA ALA A 15 -0.88 -7.07 15.74
C ALA A 15 -1.87 -6.44 14.74
N PHE A 16 -1.91 -6.93 13.49
CA PHE A 16 -2.81 -6.41 12.45
C PHE A 16 -4.07 -7.26 12.25
N LYS A 17 -4.32 -8.25 13.11
CA LYS A 17 -5.59 -8.96 13.15
C LYS A 17 -6.60 -8.20 13.99
N ASP A 18 -7.87 -8.31 13.58
CA ASP A 18 -9.02 -7.80 14.32
C ASP A 18 -9.01 -6.27 14.53
N LEU A 19 -8.25 -5.53 13.72
CA LEU A 19 -8.29 -4.07 13.72
C LEU A 19 -9.70 -3.59 13.33
N SER A 20 -10.22 -2.60 14.04
CA SER A 20 -11.49 -1.98 13.67
C SER A 20 -11.38 -1.32 12.30
N TRP A 21 -12.37 -1.56 11.45
CA TRP A 21 -12.41 -0.98 10.12
C TRP A 21 -13.71 -0.23 9.88
N THR A 22 -13.58 0.90 9.21
CA THR A 22 -14.66 1.66 8.59
C THR A 22 -14.23 2.03 7.19
N ALA A 23 -15.18 2.19 6.27
CA ALA A 23 -14.89 2.68 4.93
C ALA A 23 -14.08 3.99 5.02
N PRO A 24 -13.03 4.16 4.21
CA PRO A 24 -12.19 5.33 4.28
C PRO A 24 -12.94 6.57 3.80
N THR A 25 -12.66 7.71 4.41
CA THR A 25 -13.08 9.02 3.89
C THR A 25 -12.09 9.45 2.81
N PHE A 26 -12.59 9.78 1.63
CA PHE A 26 -11.76 10.24 0.52
C PHE A 26 -11.41 11.72 0.65
N LEU A 27 -10.17 12.06 0.32
CA LEU A 27 -9.77 13.46 0.20
C LEU A 27 -10.48 14.11 -0.98
N GLY A 28 -10.95 15.34 -0.77
CA GLY A 28 -11.42 16.20 -1.85
C GLY A 28 -10.25 16.78 -2.67
N ALA A 29 -10.56 17.27 -3.87
CA ALA A 29 -9.56 17.86 -4.78
C ALA A 29 -8.69 18.95 -4.12
N ASN A 30 -9.30 19.83 -3.33
CA ASN A 30 -8.57 20.90 -2.62
C ASN A 30 -7.57 20.36 -1.59
N GLU A 31 -7.88 19.24 -0.93
CA GLU A 31 -7.00 18.62 0.06
C GLU A 31 -5.86 17.88 -0.63
N ILE A 32 -6.13 17.25 -1.78
CA ILE A 32 -5.12 16.64 -2.64
C ILE A 32 -4.13 17.72 -3.10
N ASP A 33 -4.62 18.83 -3.66
CA ASP A 33 -3.78 19.94 -4.12
C ASP A 33 -2.94 20.53 -2.96
N ALA A 34 -3.54 20.68 -1.78
CA ALA A 34 -2.83 21.16 -0.60
C ALA A 34 -1.71 20.20 -0.16
N ARG A 35 -1.93 18.88 -0.23
CA ARG A 35 -0.90 17.87 0.08
C ARG A 35 0.21 17.86 -0.97
N ILE A 36 -0.13 17.98 -2.26
CA ILE A 36 0.85 18.06 -3.35
C ILE A 36 1.75 19.29 -3.15
N LYS A 37 1.13 20.44 -2.89
CA LYS A 37 1.86 21.67 -2.62
C LYS A 37 2.70 21.55 -1.35
N GLY A 38 2.14 21.02 -0.27
CA GLY A 38 2.83 20.81 0.99
C GLY A 38 4.07 19.91 0.84
N GLN A 39 3.98 18.87 0.02
CA GLN A 39 5.12 18.02 -0.33
C GLN A 39 6.23 18.82 -1.02
N THR A 40 5.87 19.63 -2.01
CA THR A 40 6.82 20.46 -2.78
C THR A 40 7.49 21.52 -1.88
N ASP A 41 6.72 22.09 -0.95
CA ASP A 41 7.20 23.11 -0.01
C ASP A 41 7.97 22.51 1.19
N GLY A 42 8.00 21.19 1.35
CA GLY A 42 8.65 20.51 2.49
C GLY A 42 7.87 20.60 3.81
N VAL A 43 6.55 20.75 3.77
CA VAL A 43 5.67 20.83 4.93
C VAL A 43 5.45 19.43 5.52
N THR A 44 6.00 19.17 6.70
CA THR A 44 5.96 17.85 7.35
C THR A 44 4.56 17.31 7.60
N SER A 45 3.60 18.18 7.93
CA SER A 45 2.21 17.79 8.16
C SER A 45 1.48 17.33 6.88
N ALA A 46 2.07 17.51 5.70
CA ALA A 46 1.51 17.01 4.45
C ALA A 46 1.88 15.54 4.19
N TYR A 47 2.93 15.03 4.85
CA TYR A 47 3.38 13.65 4.70
C TYR A 47 2.40 12.67 5.34
N GLY A 48 2.37 11.46 4.81
CA GLY A 48 1.41 10.43 5.20
C GLY A 48 0.65 9.88 4.01
N CYS A 49 -0.31 9.01 4.30
CA CYS A 49 -1.17 8.37 3.33
C CYS A 49 -2.66 8.66 3.61
N ALA A 50 -3.44 8.76 2.55
CA ALA A 50 -4.87 9.00 2.61
C ALA A 50 -5.57 8.38 1.40
N ALA A 51 -6.79 7.88 1.59
CA ALA A 51 -7.58 7.35 0.50
C ALA A 51 -8.08 8.48 -0.41
N ILE A 52 -8.12 8.21 -1.72
CA ILE A 52 -8.65 9.10 -2.74
C ILE A 52 -9.51 8.31 -3.72
N GLU A 53 -10.48 9.00 -4.31
CA GLU A 53 -11.17 8.46 -5.48
C GLU A 53 -10.23 8.50 -6.70
N ALA A 54 -10.28 7.44 -7.50
CA ALA A 54 -9.60 7.39 -8.79
C ALA A 54 -10.63 7.07 -9.88
N ASP A 55 -10.35 7.50 -11.11
CA ASP A 55 -11.22 7.22 -12.25
C ASP A 55 -11.37 5.71 -12.46
N ALA A 56 -12.58 5.25 -12.79
CA ALA A 56 -12.87 3.85 -13.10
C ALA A 56 -11.92 3.28 -14.18
N ALA A 57 -11.48 4.12 -15.12
CA ALA A 57 -10.52 3.75 -16.17
C ALA A 57 -9.15 3.34 -15.62
N VAL A 58 -8.73 3.85 -14.45
CA VAL A 58 -7.49 3.38 -13.78
C VAL A 58 -7.65 1.93 -13.36
N PHE A 59 -8.77 1.59 -12.71
CA PHE A 59 -9.02 0.24 -12.22
C PHE A 59 -9.21 -0.76 -13.36
N GLU A 60 -9.94 -0.36 -14.42
CA GLU A 60 -10.11 -1.16 -15.64
C GLU A 60 -8.76 -1.48 -16.29
N LYS A 61 -7.85 -0.49 -16.38
CA LYS A 61 -6.52 -0.66 -16.97
C LYS A 61 -5.68 -1.74 -16.27
N PHE A 62 -5.90 -1.95 -14.97
CA PHE A 62 -5.18 -2.95 -14.19
C PHE A 62 -6.01 -4.19 -13.83
N ASP A 63 -7.23 -4.31 -14.38
CA ASP A 63 -8.20 -5.36 -14.07
C ASP A 63 -8.49 -5.52 -12.57
N VAL A 64 -8.64 -4.39 -11.89
CA VAL A 64 -9.03 -4.33 -10.47
C VAL A 64 -10.52 -4.00 -10.38
N ARG A 65 -11.25 -4.76 -9.55
CA ARG A 65 -12.70 -4.64 -9.40
C ARG A 65 -13.10 -4.70 -7.93
N GLY A 66 -14.38 -4.51 -7.63
CA GLY A 66 -14.94 -4.68 -6.28
C GLY A 66 -15.33 -3.38 -5.61
N GLU A 67 -16.12 -3.50 -4.53
CA GLU A 67 -16.76 -2.37 -3.84
C GLU A 67 -15.76 -1.47 -3.10
N HIS A 68 -14.58 -2.00 -2.78
CA HIS A 68 -13.52 -1.27 -2.07
C HIS A 68 -12.48 -0.67 -3.02
N ALA A 69 -12.78 -0.53 -4.32
CA ALA A 69 -11.85 0.05 -5.28
C ALA A 69 -11.60 1.54 -4.98
N HIS A 70 -10.38 1.86 -4.56
CA HIS A 70 -9.88 3.22 -4.36
C HIS A 70 -8.35 3.22 -4.52
N ALA A 71 -7.76 4.40 -4.66
CA ALA A 71 -6.32 4.57 -4.56
C ALA A 71 -5.97 5.17 -3.19
N VAL A 72 -4.77 4.90 -2.70
CA VAL A 72 -4.21 5.56 -1.52
C VAL A 72 -3.08 6.48 -1.98
N MET A 73 -3.27 7.79 -1.81
CA MET A 73 -2.23 8.77 -2.04
C MET A 73 -1.23 8.72 -0.89
N CYS A 74 0.03 8.49 -1.21
CA CYS A 74 1.16 8.40 -0.28
C CYS A 74 2.10 9.58 -0.55
N VAL A 75 2.28 10.44 0.45
CA VAL A 75 3.07 11.67 0.36
C VAL A 75 4.29 11.54 1.25
N THR A 76 5.47 11.72 0.67
CA THR A 76 6.76 11.53 1.33
C THR A 76 7.66 12.75 1.13
N PRO A 77 8.61 13.01 2.05
CA PRO A 77 9.61 14.05 1.88
C PRO A 77 10.49 13.82 0.65
N SER A 78 11.10 14.87 0.10
CA SER A 78 12.05 14.78 -1.04
C SER A 78 13.43 14.24 -0.63
N VAL A 79 13.46 13.09 0.03
CA VAL A 79 14.65 12.31 0.42
C VAL A 79 14.50 10.87 -0.05
N ASP A 80 15.51 10.04 0.16
CA ASP A 80 15.39 8.62 -0.13
C ASP A 80 14.38 7.95 0.83
N VAL A 81 13.38 7.29 0.26
CA VAL A 81 12.33 6.57 0.99
C VAL A 81 12.51 5.08 0.79
N HIS A 82 12.52 4.37 1.90
CA HIS A 82 12.54 2.92 1.93
C HIS A 82 11.12 2.36 1.88
N LEU A 83 10.87 1.45 0.94
CA LEU A 83 9.62 0.73 0.78
C LEU A 83 9.78 -0.73 1.16
N LEU A 84 8.91 -1.21 2.05
CA LEU A 84 8.88 -2.61 2.44
C LEU A 84 7.47 -3.19 2.31
N GLY A 85 7.36 -4.29 1.55
CA GLY A 85 6.11 -5.01 1.33
C GLY A 85 6.07 -6.33 2.07
N ARG A 86 5.13 -6.47 3.02
CA ARG A 86 4.84 -7.72 3.74
C ARG A 86 3.39 -8.17 3.48
N SER A 87 3.13 -9.45 3.70
CA SER A 87 1.79 -10.04 3.52
C SER A 87 1.62 -11.19 4.51
N TYR A 88 0.41 -11.60 4.83
CA TYR A 88 0.14 -12.89 5.44
C TYR A 88 -1.30 -13.30 5.10
N ALA A 89 -1.53 -13.56 3.83
CA ALA A 89 -2.86 -13.82 3.29
C ALA A 89 -3.02 -15.23 2.75
N TRP A 90 -4.24 -15.76 2.77
CA TRP A 90 -4.57 -16.99 2.05
C TRP A 90 -4.74 -16.78 0.54
N TRP A 91 -5.02 -15.56 0.11
CA TRP A 91 -5.02 -15.19 -1.31
C TRP A 91 -3.68 -14.64 -1.75
N ASN A 92 -3.42 -14.75 -3.06
CA ASN A 92 -2.33 -14.00 -3.65
C ASN A 92 -2.65 -12.51 -3.61
N GLN A 93 -1.74 -11.72 -3.06
CA GLN A 93 -1.89 -10.28 -2.96
C GLN A 93 -1.11 -9.58 -4.05
N ARG A 94 -1.57 -8.38 -4.41
CA ARG A 94 -0.95 -7.49 -5.38
C ARG A 94 -1.01 -6.06 -4.87
N VAL A 95 0.12 -5.38 -5.00
CA VAL A 95 0.25 -3.94 -4.81
C VAL A 95 0.79 -3.31 -6.07
N LEU A 96 0.08 -2.28 -6.52
CA LEU A 96 0.55 -1.37 -7.55
C LEU A 96 0.98 -0.08 -6.88
N LEU A 97 2.21 0.34 -7.16
CA LEU A 97 2.71 1.67 -6.85
C LEU A 97 2.80 2.46 -8.15
N LEU A 98 2.10 3.58 -8.21
CA LEU A 98 1.91 4.41 -9.38
C LEU A 98 2.46 5.81 -9.11
N ASP A 99 2.96 6.48 -10.14
CA ASP A 99 3.38 7.89 -10.06
C ASP A 99 2.22 8.89 -10.30
N SER A 100 1.10 8.39 -10.82
CA SER A 100 -0.06 9.18 -11.22
C SER A 100 -1.32 8.33 -11.18
N ILE A 101 -2.48 8.98 -11.04
CA ILE A 101 -3.82 8.39 -11.18
C ILE A 101 -4.58 8.90 -12.40
N ASP A 102 -3.93 9.67 -13.27
CA ASP A 102 -4.49 10.02 -14.58
C ASP A 102 -4.38 8.80 -15.52
N PRO A 103 -5.50 8.22 -16.00
CA PRO A 103 -5.48 7.05 -16.88
C PRO A 103 -4.62 7.23 -18.14
N SER A 104 -4.48 8.46 -18.62
CA SER A 104 -3.74 8.81 -19.83
C SER A 104 -2.23 8.93 -19.60
N ASN A 105 -1.79 9.19 -18.37
CA ASN A 105 -0.40 9.43 -18.00
C ASN A 105 -0.07 8.77 -16.66
N ILE A 106 -0.12 7.44 -16.66
CA ILE A 106 0.13 6.60 -15.48
C ILE A 106 1.27 5.65 -15.77
N ASN A 107 2.30 5.69 -14.92
CA ASN A 107 3.41 4.74 -14.94
C ASN A 107 3.38 3.88 -13.68
N VAL A 108 3.64 2.59 -13.88
CA VAL A 108 3.81 1.65 -12.78
C VAL A 108 5.26 1.75 -12.30
N VAL A 109 5.45 2.30 -11.11
CA VAL A 109 6.75 2.34 -10.43
C VAL A 109 7.11 0.93 -9.98
N PHE A 110 6.19 0.27 -9.28
CA PHE A 110 6.30 -1.13 -8.91
C PHE A 110 4.99 -1.86 -9.04
N GLU A 111 5.10 -3.12 -9.43
CA GLU A 111 4.03 -4.08 -9.32
C GLU A 111 4.55 -5.27 -8.52
N TRP A 112 4.08 -5.38 -7.28
CA TRP A 112 4.48 -6.43 -6.36
C TRP A 112 3.36 -7.42 -6.18
N ARG A 113 3.71 -8.70 -6.17
CA ARG A 113 2.76 -9.80 -6.03
C ARG A 113 3.37 -10.87 -5.13
N THR A 114 2.56 -11.41 -4.22
CA THR A 114 2.97 -12.60 -3.48
C THR A 114 3.08 -13.78 -4.46
N PRO A 115 4.16 -14.58 -4.43
CA PRO A 115 4.33 -15.67 -5.39
C PRO A 115 3.42 -16.88 -5.09
N ARG A 116 2.81 -16.93 -3.90
CA ARG A 116 1.88 -17.97 -3.46
C ARG A 116 1.10 -17.49 -2.21
N PRO A 117 -0.02 -18.15 -1.87
CA PRO A 117 -0.66 -18.01 -0.57
C PRO A 117 0.28 -18.20 0.62
N MET A 118 -0.09 -17.60 1.75
CA MET A 118 0.61 -17.63 3.03
C MET A 118 2.09 -17.27 2.93
N ASN A 119 2.41 -16.27 2.10
CA ASN A 119 3.76 -15.76 1.96
C ASN A 119 3.92 -14.47 2.77
N THR A 120 5.02 -14.35 3.52
CA THR A 120 5.31 -13.11 4.24
C THR A 120 5.89 -11.99 3.39
N ARG A 121 6.24 -12.32 2.14
CA ARG A 121 6.88 -11.43 1.20
C ARG A 121 5.91 -10.99 0.11
N LEU A 122 5.71 -9.68 0.02
CA LEU A 122 4.97 -9.03 -1.07
C LEU A 122 5.92 -8.46 -2.14
N GLY A 123 7.03 -7.84 -1.72
CA GLY A 123 8.08 -7.28 -2.58
C GLY A 123 9.44 -7.96 -2.39
N PRO A 124 10.57 -7.26 -2.61
CA PRO A 124 11.89 -7.74 -2.21
C PRO A 124 12.01 -7.96 -0.69
N ASP A 125 12.88 -8.88 -0.27
CA ASP A 125 12.99 -9.30 1.13
C ASP A 125 13.39 -8.16 2.07
N ASP A 126 14.29 -7.31 1.61
CA ASP A 126 14.79 -6.14 2.33
C ASP A 126 14.17 -4.84 1.79
N GLY A 127 13.11 -4.91 0.99
CA GLY A 127 12.49 -3.72 0.40
C GLY A 127 13.30 -3.09 -0.75
N VAL A 128 12.95 -1.85 -1.11
CA VAL A 128 13.64 -1.03 -2.12
C VAL A 128 13.71 0.41 -1.66
N THR A 129 14.72 1.14 -2.14
CA THR A 129 14.80 2.59 -1.93
C THR A 129 14.40 3.33 -3.21
N ILE A 130 13.55 4.34 -3.06
CA ILE A 130 13.10 5.21 -4.15
C ILE A 130 13.28 6.68 -3.77
N PRO A 131 13.39 7.59 -4.75
CA PRO A 131 13.27 9.02 -4.45
C PRO A 131 11.90 9.29 -3.83
N GLY A 132 11.87 10.14 -2.81
CA GLY A 132 10.63 10.59 -2.23
C GLY A 132 9.84 11.52 -3.17
N GLY A 133 8.58 11.74 -2.81
CA GLY A 133 7.60 12.35 -3.69
C GLY A 133 6.18 11.88 -3.36
N ILE A 134 5.35 11.86 -4.39
CA ILE A 134 3.94 11.46 -4.29
C ILE A 134 3.75 10.20 -5.10
N TYR A 135 3.14 9.21 -4.47
CA TYR A 135 2.84 7.93 -5.07
C TYR A 135 1.40 7.55 -4.80
N TYR A 136 0.84 6.69 -5.63
CA TYR A 136 -0.51 6.17 -5.48
C TYR A 136 -0.46 4.65 -5.38
N VAL A 137 -1.09 4.12 -4.34
CA VAL A 137 -1.09 2.69 -4.02
C VAL A 137 -2.46 2.11 -4.31
N ILE A 138 -2.50 1.02 -5.06
CA ILE A 138 -3.70 0.18 -5.21
C ILE A 138 -3.36 -1.20 -4.64
N SER A 139 -4.12 -1.61 -3.63
CA SER A 139 -3.99 -2.92 -2.96
C SER A 139 -5.13 -3.83 -3.40
N SER A 140 -4.81 -5.05 -3.79
CA SER A 140 -5.77 -6.01 -4.31
C SER A 140 -5.36 -7.46 -4.04
N HIS A 141 -6.30 -8.38 -4.16
CA HIS A 141 -6.06 -9.82 -4.06
C HIS A 141 -6.65 -10.56 -5.26
N MET A 142 -6.07 -11.71 -5.57
CA MET A 142 -6.55 -12.57 -6.65
C MET A 142 -7.76 -13.35 -6.15
N TYR A 143 -8.89 -13.20 -6.84
CA TYR A 143 -10.07 -14.04 -6.65
C TYR A 143 -10.38 -14.73 -7.98
N ASP A 144 -10.15 -16.04 -8.03
CA ASP A 144 -10.22 -16.86 -9.23
C ASP A 144 -9.27 -16.37 -10.34
N ASP A 145 -9.77 -15.59 -11.30
CA ASP A 145 -9.06 -15.12 -12.50
C ASP A 145 -8.86 -13.59 -12.57
N HIS A 146 -9.32 -12.83 -11.58
CA HIS A 146 -9.28 -11.37 -11.57
C HIS A 146 -8.83 -10.79 -10.22
N TRP A 147 -8.48 -9.49 -10.22
CA TRP A 147 -8.09 -8.79 -9.01
C TRP A 147 -9.28 -8.07 -8.36
N VAL A 148 -9.45 -8.28 -7.07
CA VAL A 148 -10.45 -7.60 -6.24
C VAL A 148 -9.74 -6.63 -5.31
N ALA A 149 -10.21 -5.39 -5.23
CA ALA A 149 -9.66 -4.37 -4.37
C ALA A 149 -9.78 -4.76 -2.89
N ASN A 150 -8.71 -4.52 -2.13
CA ASN A 150 -8.71 -4.75 -0.69
C ASN A 150 -9.40 -3.60 0.05
N ARG A 151 -9.98 -3.91 1.20
CA ARG A 151 -10.23 -2.90 2.23
C ARG A 151 -8.88 -2.39 2.73
N THR A 152 -8.76 -1.11 3.01
CA THR A 152 -7.50 -0.53 3.48
C THR A 152 -7.64 0.22 4.81
N ILE A 153 -6.53 0.29 5.54
CA ILE A 153 -6.27 1.21 6.65
C ILE A 153 -4.98 1.97 6.34
N THR A 154 -5.02 3.28 6.50
CA THR A 154 -3.85 4.17 6.45
C THR A 154 -3.31 4.38 7.86
N ASP A 155 -2.18 3.75 8.18
CA ASP A 155 -1.49 3.84 9.47
C ASP A 155 -0.43 4.95 9.40
N ASN A 156 -0.88 6.19 9.64
CA ASN A 156 -0.02 7.39 9.64
C ASN A 156 0.69 7.62 10.97
N ASP A 157 0.32 6.89 12.02
CA ASP A 157 0.93 7.02 13.35
C ASP A 157 2.16 6.11 13.50
N TRP A 158 2.47 5.30 12.48
CA TRP A 158 3.67 4.47 12.48
C TRP A 158 4.93 5.30 12.28
N ASP A 159 5.84 5.22 13.25
CA ASP A 159 7.13 5.91 13.31
C ASP A 159 8.24 5.34 12.39
N GLY A 160 7.90 4.58 11.34
CA GLY A 160 8.91 4.00 10.46
C GLY A 160 9.77 2.89 11.09
N GLY A 161 9.49 2.50 12.34
CA GLY A 161 10.31 1.54 13.09
C GLY A 161 11.72 2.08 13.35
N GLU A 162 12.75 1.44 12.81
CA GLU A 162 14.14 1.88 13.00
C GLU A 162 14.49 3.17 12.26
N ALA A 163 13.68 3.59 11.28
CA ALA A 163 13.93 4.77 10.46
C ALA A 163 13.52 6.10 11.11
N ALA A 164 12.76 6.06 12.23
CA ALA A 164 12.19 7.17 12.99
C ALA A 164 10.98 7.90 12.37
N ASP A 165 10.82 7.89 11.05
CA ASP A 165 9.64 8.45 10.37
C ASP A 165 9.07 7.47 9.33
N GLY A 166 7.74 7.44 9.19
CA GLY A 166 7.09 6.61 8.20
C GLY A 166 5.56 6.65 8.22
N PHE A 167 4.97 5.78 7.42
CA PHE A 167 3.55 5.39 7.49
C PHE A 167 3.34 4.06 6.76
N ARG A 168 2.19 3.42 6.95
CA ARG A 168 1.85 2.15 6.28
C ARG A 168 0.47 2.17 5.66
N VAL A 169 0.33 1.43 4.57
CA VAL A 169 -0.96 1.06 3.98
C VAL A 169 -1.17 -0.41 4.27
N LEU A 170 -2.22 -0.71 5.04
CA LEU A 170 -2.60 -2.05 5.45
C LEU A 170 -3.83 -2.48 4.66
N GLY A 171 -3.84 -3.70 4.14
CA GLY A 171 -4.90 -4.22 3.28
C GLY A 171 -5.47 -5.53 3.81
N ALA A 172 -6.79 -5.68 3.71
CA ALA A 172 -7.54 -6.90 4.00
C ALA A 172 -8.44 -7.26 2.81
N SER A 173 -8.44 -8.54 2.43
CA SER A 173 -9.14 -9.08 1.27
C SER A 173 -10.58 -9.50 1.55
N LYS A 174 -10.86 -9.95 2.77
CA LYS A 174 -12.20 -10.37 3.21
C LYS A 174 -13.00 -9.22 3.78
N ASP A 175 -14.31 -9.26 3.60
CA ASP A 175 -15.25 -8.38 4.31
C ASP A 175 -15.62 -8.90 5.70
N ASP A 176 -15.56 -10.23 5.89
CA ASP A 176 -15.97 -10.91 7.11
C ASP A 176 -14.84 -11.10 8.14
N ALA A 177 -13.61 -10.72 7.78
CA ALA A 177 -12.45 -10.82 8.66
C ALA A 177 -11.54 -9.59 8.52
N ASN A 178 -11.23 -8.95 9.65
CA ASN A 178 -10.34 -7.78 9.70
C ASN A 178 -8.87 -8.21 9.77
N GLU A 179 -8.41 -8.93 8.75
CA GLU A 179 -7.03 -9.40 8.64
C GLU A 179 -6.16 -8.38 7.87
N PHE A 180 -5.84 -7.24 8.48
CA PHE A 180 -5.01 -6.19 7.87
C PHE A 180 -3.50 -6.50 7.89
N CYS A 181 -3.14 -7.76 8.11
CA CYS A 181 -1.81 -8.28 7.84
C CYS A 181 -1.68 -8.81 6.41
N GLU A 182 -2.79 -8.91 5.68
CA GLU A 182 -2.83 -9.58 4.39
C GLU A 182 -2.02 -8.84 3.34
N CYS A 183 -2.03 -7.51 3.31
CA CYS A 183 -1.23 -6.74 2.38
C CYS A 183 -0.71 -5.45 3.01
N ASN A 184 0.58 -5.39 3.36
CA ASN A 184 1.15 -4.30 4.12
C ASN A 184 2.29 -3.67 3.33
N LEU A 185 2.10 -2.41 2.94
CA LEU A 185 3.13 -1.60 2.29
C LEU A 185 3.57 -0.49 3.25
N SER A 186 4.84 -0.49 3.60
CA SER A 186 5.43 0.46 4.55
C SER A 186 6.34 1.43 3.81
N PHE A 187 6.23 2.71 4.15
CA PHE A 187 7.10 3.78 3.69
C PHE A 187 7.85 4.32 4.90
N SER A 188 9.17 4.34 4.85
CA SER A 188 10.00 4.81 5.95
C SER A 188 11.20 5.59 5.44
N TRP A 189 11.61 6.62 6.16
CA TRP A 189 12.78 7.43 5.80
C TRP A 189 13.44 7.94 7.07
N SER A 190 14.68 8.40 6.94
CA SER A 190 15.39 9.07 8.03
C SER A 190 15.77 10.47 7.56
N ASN A 191 15.56 11.45 8.45
CA ASN A 191 15.97 12.83 8.24
C ASN A 191 17.47 13.04 8.51
#